data_AF-A0A645FA87-F1
#
_entry.id   AF-A0A645FA87-F1
#
_cell.length_a   1.000
_cell.length_b   1.000
_cell.length_c   1.000
_cell.angle_alpha   90.00
_cell.angle_beta   90.00
_cell.angle_gamma   90.00
#
_symmetry.space_group_name_H-M   'P 1'
#
loop_
_entity.id
_entity.type
_entity.pdbx_description
1 polymer ?
#
loop_
_entity_poly.entity_id
_entity_poly.type
_entity_poly.pdbx_seq_one_letter_code
_entity_poly.pdbx_strand_id
1 'polypeptide(L)'
;MYDGRLCSVPGVDPTTYINFDAASKSATDKGEGWHIMSIWERAALIHCCANNKKIPRGNTYYGRHHSATYEFGARQDGGKPGDTTGDPAARTLTGSGPASWRHNAEQFGIDDLCGNIYEWLVGFKLVDGVIKMISDNYFDQAETSWPGSLGALDSTGGTTDGTGVTDAGAPVFASAVTKKTGEEKYAVQPTYSSRAAATGYTVPIGLILAGIAPATRISGTYDTDGAPNGALYMRNVGERLPLAGGSWGDTAHAGVACLDLANLRSTSGSSVGARPCFVA
;
A
#
# COMPACT_ATOMS: atom_id res chain seq x y z
N MET A 1 8.79 10.17 -14.18
CA MET A 1 7.95 10.83 -15.19
C MET A 1 8.83 11.19 -16.34
N TYR A 2 8.42 10.85 -17.56
CA TYR A 2 9.12 11.22 -18.78
C TYR A 2 8.11 11.85 -19.72
N ASP A 3 8.32 13.10 -20.12
CA ASP A 3 7.39 13.89 -20.94
C ASP A 3 5.92 13.82 -20.47
N GLY A 4 5.71 14.03 -19.17
CA GLY A 4 4.37 14.01 -18.57
C GLY A 4 3.75 12.62 -18.40
N ARG A 5 4.48 11.54 -18.70
CA ARG A 5 3.98 10.16 -18.61
C ARG A 5 4.66 9.35 -17.51
N LEU A 6 3.89 8.46 -16.90
CA LEU A 6 4.36 7.55 -15.86
C LEU A 6 5.10 6.36 -16.48
N CYS A 7 6.42 6.43 -16.49
CA CYS A 7 7.29 5.38 -17.02
C CYS A 7 7.96 4.59 -15.89
N SER A 8 8.17 3.29 -16.12
CA SER A 8 8.93 2.41 -15.22
C SER A 8 10.29 2.11 -15.86
N VAL A 9 11.36 2.66 -15.29
CA VAL A 9 12.74 2.58 -15.81
C VAL A 9 13.66 2.28 -14.62
N PRO A 10 14.68 1.41 -14.75
CA PRO A 10 15.64 1.15 -13.68
C PRO A 10 16.69 2.25 -13.56
N GLY A 11 17.27 2.40 -12.37
CA GLY A 11 18.43 3.26 -12.10
C GLY A 11 18.10 4.75 -12.02
N VAL A 12 16.85 5.12 -11.79
CA VAL A 12 16.41 6.52 -11.68
C VAL A 12 15.77 6.79 -10.32
N ASP A 13 15.77 8.04 -9.88
CA ASP A 13 15.00 8.45 -8.71
C ASP A 13 13.50 8.22 -9.00
N PRO A 14 12.77 7.45 -8.18
CA PRO A 14 11.35 7.22 -8.44
C PRO A 14 10.56 8.53 -8.40
N THR A 15 9.51 8.60 -9.22
CA THR A 15 8.66 9.79 -9.26
C THR A 15 7.91 9.93 -7.95
N THR A 16 8.10 11.07 -7.30
CA THR A 16 7.37 11.46 -6.09
C THR A 16 6.77 12.84 -6.26
N TYR A 17 6.14 13.37 -5.21
CA TYR A 17 5.40 14.64 -5.25
C TYR A 17 4.25 14.63 -6.28
N ILE A 18 3.56 13.49 -6.40
CA ILE A 18 2.43 13.32 -7.30
C ILE A 18 1.21 12.84 -6.51
N ASN A 19 0.07 13.50 -6.74
CA ASN A 19 -1.20 13.12 -6.13
C ASN A 19 -1.90 12.03 -6.96
N PHE A 20 -3.01 11.49 -6.43
CA PHE A 20 -3.71 10.36 -7.07
C PHE A 20 -4.15 10.68 -8.50
N ASP A 21 -4.79 11.83 -8.72
CA ASP A 21 -5.34 12.19 -10.04
C ASP A 21 -4.22 12.39 -11.07
N ALA A 22 -3.13 13.05 -10.70
CA ALA A 22 -1.99 13.26 -11.58
C ALA A 22 -1.27 11.93 -11.88
N ALA A 23 -1.14 11.04 -10.91
CA ALA A 23 -0.57 9.71 -11.10
C ALA A 23 -1.43 8.89 -12.06
N SER A 24 -2.74 8.83 -11.83
CA SER A 24 -3.70 8.13 -12.70
C SER A 24 -3.65 8.69 -14.13
N LYS A 25 -3.75 10.02 -14.28
CA LYS A 25 -3.70 10.69 -15.59
C LYS A 25 -2.40 10.42 -16.34
N SER A 26 -1.25 10.54 -15.65
CA SER A 26 0.04 10.34 -16.30
C SER A 26 0.29 8.90 -16.76
N ALA A 27 -0.39 7.92 -16.15
CA ALA A 27 -0.40 6.55 -16.63
C ALA A 27 -1.31 6.39 -17.85
N THR A 28 -2.55 6.90 -17.79
CA THR A 28 -3.52 6.76 -18.89
C THR A 28 -3.16 7.58 -20.14
N ASP A 29 -2.42 8.69 -20.00
CA ASP A 29 -1.87 9.49 -21.11
C ASP A 29 -0.85 8.72 -21.98
N LYS A 30 -0.45 7.50 -21.58
CA LYS A 30 0.37 6.59 -22.39
C LYS A 30 -0.45 5.86 -23.46
N GLY A 31 -1.77 5.84 -23.34
CA GLY A 31 -2.69 5.18 -24.26
C GLY A 31 -3.58 4.14 -23.57
N GLU A 32 -4.48 3.56 -24.36
CA GLU A 32 -5.38 2.49 -23.93
C GLU A 32 -4.62 1.34 -23.25
N GLY A 33 -5.21 0.75 -22.21
CA GLY A 33 -4.62 -0.31 -21.41
C GLY A 33 -3.64 0.14 -20.31
N TRP A 34 -3.05 1.34 -20.41
CA TRP A 34 -2.16 1.87 -19.38
C TRP A 34 -2.92 2.50 -18.21
N HIS A 35 -2.52 2.16 -17.00
CA HIS A 35 -3.11 2.66 -15.75
C HIS A 35 -2.07 2.63 -14.62
N ILE A 36 -2.34 3.26 -13.47
CA ILE A 36 -1.57 2.99 -12.25
C ILE A 36 -1.97 1.62 -11.70
N MET A 37 -1.06 0.93 -11.01
CA MET A 37 -1.35 -0.40 -10.47
C MET A 37 -2.70 -0.46 -9.74
N SER A 38 -3.50 -1.48 -10.04
CA SER A 38 -4.78 -1.66 -9.37
C SER A 38 -4.65 -2.43 -8.05
N ILE A 39 -5.69 -2.33 -7.22
CA ILE A 39 -5.77 -3.13 -5.99
C ILE A 39 -5.73 -4.65 -6.27
N TRP A 40 -6.29 -5.09 -7.41
CA TRP A 40 -6.34 -6.49 -7.81
C TRP A 40 -5.01 -7.00 -8.35
N GLU A 41 -4.27 -6.16 -9.09
CA GLU A 41 -2.92 -6.49 -9.56
C GLU A 41 -1.95 -6.60 -8.38
N ARG A 42 -2.05 -5.68 -7.41
CA ARG A 42 -1.31 -5.79 -6.15
C ARG A 42 -1.70 -7.08 -5.41
N ALA A 43 -2.98 -7.42 -5.36
CA ALA A 43 -3.43 -8.65 -4.71
C ALA A 43 -2.82 -9.89 -5.37
N ALA A 44 -2.78 -9.94 -6.70
CA ALA A 44 -2.10 -11.00 -7.45
C ALA A 44 -0.63 -11.12 -7.06
N LEU A 45 0.08 -9.99 -6.89
CA LEU A 45 1.47 -9.99 -6.42
C LEU A 45 1.61 -10.51 -4.98
N ILE A 46 0.73 -10.09 -4.06
CA ILE A 46 0.71 -10.60 -2.68
C ILE A 46 0.56 -12.12 -2.66
N HIS A 47 -0.43 -12.64 -3.40
CA HIS A 47 -0.69 -14.08 -3.45
C HIS A 47 0.44 -14.84 -4.15
N CYS A 48 1.03 -14.28 -5.21
CA CYS A 48 2.20 -14.85 -5.87
C CYS A 48 3.40 -14.96 -4.92
N CYS A 49 3.71 -13.87 -4.20
CA CYS A 49 4.79 -13.85 -3.21
C CYS A 49 4.56 -14.89 -2.11
N ALA A 50 3.34 -14.95 -1.58
CA ALA A 50 2.97 -15.88 -0.51
C ALA A 50 3.05 -17.34 -0.96
N ASN A 51 2.47 -17.67 -2.13
CA ASN A 51 2.45 -19.03 -2.66
C ASN A 51 3.86 -19.55 -2.98
N ASN A 52 4.75 -18.67 -3.45
CA ASN A 52 6.14 -19.03 -3.76
C ASN A 52 7.08 -18.91 -2.54
N LYS A 53 6.59 -18.47 -1.39
CA LYS A 53 7.40 -18.20 -0.18
C LYS A 53 8.56 -17.22 -0.48
N LYS A 54 8.28 -16.22 -1.32
CA LYS A 54 9.20 -15.16 -1.72
C LYS A 54 8.58 -13.82 -1.34
N ILE A 55 8.74 -13.42 -0.09
CA ILE A 55 8.28 -12.11 0.38
C ILE A 55 9.39 -11.08 0.13
N PRO A 56 9.17 -10.05 -0.71
CA PRO A 56 10.21 -9.09 -1.03
C PRO A 56 10.57 -8.24 0.20
N ARG A 57 11.88 -8.04 0.37
CA ARG A 57 12.45 -6.98 1.21
C ARG A 57 12.49 -5.68 0.40
N GLY A 58 13.17 -4.68 0.91
CA GLY A 58 13.26 -3.39 0.27
C GLY A 58 13.92 -2.32 1.11
N ASN A 59 14.02 -1.13 0.54
CA ASN A 59 14.46 0.06 1.25
C ASN A 59 13.41 0.45 2.31
N THR A 60 13.62 0.00 3.55
CA THR A 60 12.70 0.24 4.69
C THR A 60 13.37 0.99 5.83
N TYR A 61 14.63 1.38 5.63
CA TYR A 61 15.41 2.17 6.56
C TYR A 61 16.48 2.98 5.80
N TYR A 62 16.07 4.12 5.26
CA TYR A 62 16.95 5.18 4.74
C TYR A 62 18.04 4.70 3.76
N GLY A 63 17.64 3.92 2.75
CA GLY A 63 18.51 3.36 1.71
C GLY A 63 18.88 1.90 1.90
N ARG A 64 18.53 1.29 3.03
CA ARG A 64 18.75 -0.14 3.33
C ARG A 64 17.49 -0.81 3.85
N HIS A 65 17.54 -2.13 3.99
CA HIS A 65 16.52 -2.85 4.74
C HIS A 65 16.75 -2.72 6.26
N HIS A 66 15.67 -2.59 7.05
CA HIS A 66 15.77 -2.31 8.49
C HIS A 66 16.43 -3.43 9.31
N SER A 67 16.18 -4.71 8.97
CA SER A 67 16.76 -5.86 9.70
C SER A 67 17.93 -6.53 8.95
N ALA A 68 17.77 -6.82 7.67
CA ALA A 68 18.86 -7.19 6.75
C ALA A 68 19.71 -5.98 6.34
N THR A 69 20.40 -5.34 7.30
CA THR A 69 21.10 -4.06 7.09
C THR A 69 22.25 -4.09 6.09
N TYR A 70 22.69 -5.29 5.68
CA TYR A 70 23.66 -5.50 4.60
C TYR A 70 23.05 -5.37 3.20
N GLU A 71 21.71 -5.33 3.08
CA GLU A 71 21.00 -5.08 1.84
C GLU A 71 20.72 -3.58 1.70
N PHE A 72 21.22 -2.96 0.64
CA PHE A 72 21.01 -1.54 0.36
C PHE A 72 20.98 -1.27 -1.15
N GLY A 73 20.31 -0.17 -1.51
CA GLY A 73 20.30 0.37 -2.86
C GLY A 73 21.17 1.63 -2.97
N ALA A 74 21.34 2.12 -4.19
CA ALA A 74 22.00 3.41 -4.43
C ALA A 74 21.02 4.55 -4.08
N ARG A 75 21.35 5.41 -3.11
CA ARG A 75 20.48 6.54 -2.76
C ARG A 75 20.53 7.64 -3.81
N GLN A 76 19.39 8.28 -4.06
CA GLN A 76 19.29 9.39 -5.03
C GLN A 76 20.18 10.59 -4.66
N ASP A 77 20.41 10.79 -3.36
CA ASP A 77 21.23 11.87 -2.80
C ASP A 77 22.73 11.51 -2.65
N GLY A 78 23.14 10.29 -3.03
CA GLY A 78 24.49 9.79 -2.78
C GLY A 78 24.83 9.57 -1.30
N GLY A 79 23.84 9.64 -0.40
CA GLY A 79 24.00 9.43 1.03
C GLY A 79 24.35 8.00 1.40
N LYS A 80 24.76 7.78 2.65
CA LYS A 80 25.07 6.45 3.17
C LYS A 80 23.78 5.68 3.52
N PRO A 81 23.66 4.38 3.19
CA PRO A 81 22.50 3.60 3.60
C PRO A 81 22.35 3.54 5.13
N GLY A 82 21.15 3.86 5.61
CA GLY A 82 20.81 3.95 7.03
C GLY A 82 21.20 5.26 7.70
N ASP A 83 21.78 6.22 6.97
CA ASP A 83 22.02 7.56 7.48
C ASP A 83 20.71 8.36 7.51
N THR A 84 20.35 8.79 8.72
CA THR A 84 19.15 9.58 9.02
C THR A 84 19.47 11.07 9.14
N THR A 85 20.73 11.47 8.95
CA THR A 85 21.16 12.87 8.98
C THR A 85 21.17 13.44 7.55
N GLY A 86 20.67 14.66 7.34
CA GLY A 86 20.64 15.31 6.03
C GLY A 86 19.28 15.27 5.31
N ASP A 87 19.30 15.09 3.97
CA ASP A 87 18.13 15.15 3.07
C ASP A 87 16.95 14.31 3.62
N PRO A 88 15.72 14.87 3.71
CA PRO A 88 14.56 14.14 4.20
C PRO A 88 14.16 12.93 3.33
N ALA A 89 14.68 12.81 2.10
CA ALA A 89 14.29 11.77 1.15
C ALA A 89 15.42 10.75 0.87
N ALA A 90 15.43 9.68 1.66
CA ALA A 90 16.36 8.56 1.49
C ALA A 90 15.84 7.50 0.49
N ARG A 91 15.33 7.96 -0.65
CA ARG A 91 14.93 7.12 -1.78
C ARG A 91 16.14 6.44 -2.40
N THR A 92 15.94 5.22 -2.85
CA THR A 92 16.91 4.50 -3.67
C THR A 92 16.50 4.58 -5.13
N LEU A 93 17.50 4.63 -6.02
CA LEU A 93 17.26 4.50 -7.45
C LEU A 93 16.51 3.19 -7.72
N THR A 94 15.47 3.26 -8.55
CA THR A 94 14.60 2.12 -8.88
C THR A 94 15.43 0.91 -9.33
N GLY A 95 15.19 -0.29 -8.80
CA GLY A 95 15.93 -1.47 -9.26
C GLY A 95 17.33 -1.63 -8.66
N SER A 96 17.83 -0.67 -7.86
CA SER A 96 19.23 -0.67 -7.41
C SER A 96 19.52 -1.60 -6.23
N GLY A 97 18.48 -2.14 -5.59
CA GLY A 97 18.61 -3.12 -4.52
C GLY A 97 19.00 -4.53 -5.00
N PRO A 98 19.31 -5.44 -4.04
CA PRO A 98 19.57 -6.84 -4.34
C PRO A 98 18.33 -7.57 -4.85
N ALA A 99 18.51 -8.77 -5.39
CA ALA A 99 17.39 -9.60 -5.87
C ALA A 99 16.35 -9.92 -4.79
N SER A 100 16.72 -9.94 -3.52
CA SER A 100 15.78 -10.11 -2.40
C SER A 100 14.75 -8.99 -2.26
N TRP A 101 14.91 -7.86 -2.96
CA TRP A 101 13.94 -6.77 -3.01
C TRP A 101 12.90 -6.93 -4.14
N ARG A 102 13.06 -7.98 -4.95
CA ARG A 102 12.16 -8.32 -6.05
C ARG A 102 11.17 -9.38 -5.63
N HIS A 103 9.94 -9.28 -6.15
CA HIS A 103 8.79 -10.11 -5.75
C HIS A 103 9.02 -11.63 -5.80
N ASN A 104 9.91 -12.10 -6.67
CA ASN A 104 10.24 -13.52 -6.86
C ASN A 104 11.68 -13.87 -6.43
N ALA A 105 12.41 -12.93 -5.83
CA ALA A 105 13.82 -13.05 -5.46
C ALA A 105 14.80 -13.29 -6.64
N GLU A 106 14.44 -12.90 -7.87
CA GLU A 106 15.26 -13.05 -9.08
C GLU A 106 15.58 -11.70 -9.71
N GLN A 107 16.66 -11.63 -10.51
CA GLN A 107 17.16 -10.38 -11.10
C GLN A 107 16.12 -9.59 -11.91
N PHE A 108 15.18 -10.27 -12.57
CA PHE A 108 14.17 -9.65 -13.44
C PHE A 108 12.77 -9.60 -12.82
N GLY A 109 12.67 -9.85 -11.51
CA GLY A 109 11.42 -9.67 -10.80
C GLY A 109 11.02 -8.20 -10.67
N ILE A 110 9.73 -7.97 -10.45
CA ILE A 110 9.19 -6.67 -10.06
C ILE A 110 9.84 -6.23 -8.74
N ASP A 111 10.52 -5.09 -8.76
CA ASP A 111 11.29 -4.54 -7.66
C ASP A 111 10.50 -3.53 -6.82
N ASP A 112 11.04 -3.19 -5.65
CA ASP A 112 10.59 -2.09 -4.78
C ASP A 112 9.08 -2.15 -4.46
N LEU A 113 8.49 -3.34 -4.32
CA LEU A 113 7.11 -3.51 -3.83
C LEU A 113 6.99 -3.31 -2.31
N CYS A 114 8.13 -3.30 -1.62
CA CYS A 114 8.26 -3.13 -0.18
C CYS A 114 9.20 -1.95 0.06
N GLY A 115 8.73 -0.88 0.68
CA GLY A 115 9.56 0.28 0.93
C GLY A 115 9.92 1.08 -0.32
N ASN A 116 11.02 1.83 -0.24
CA ASN A 116 11.37 2.94 -1.11
C ASN A 116 10.29 4.03 -1.04
N ILE A 117 9.19 3.92 -1.77
CA ILE A 117 8.10 4.89 -1.74
C ILE A 117 6.74 4.20 -1.62
N TYR A 118 5.79 4.91 -1.02
CA TYR A 118 4.39 4.57 -1.15
C TYR A 118 3.91 4.79 -2.59
N GLU A 119 3.03 3.91 -3.05
CA GLU A 119 2.50 3.96 -4.41
C GLU A 119 0.98 4.02 -4.44
N TRP A 120 0.43 4.98 -5.19
CA TRP A 120 -1.00 5.07 -5.46
C TRP A 120 -1.52 3.83 -6.17
N LEU A 121 -2.67 3.34 -5.72
CA LEU A 121 -3.43 2.30 -6.39
C LEU A 121 -4.80 2.79 -6.85
N VAL A 122 -5.30 2.22 -7.94
CA VAL A 122 -6.70 2.39 -8.39
C VAL A 122 -7.59 1.22 -7.95
N GLY A 123 -8.90 1.43 -7.88
CA GLY A 123 -9.89 0.38 -7.67
C GLY A 123 -10.32 0.15 -6.22
N PHE A 124 -9.84 0.94 -5.27
CA PHE A 124 -10.26 0.87 -3.87
C PHE A 124 -10.31 2.28 -3.27
N LYS A 125 -11.29 2.54 -2.40
CA LYS A 125 -11.30 3.71 -1.51
C LYS A 125 -12.18 3.50 -0.29
N LEU A 126 -11.99 4.34 0.72
CA LEU A 126 -12.95 4.52 1.80
C LEU A 126 -13.74 5.82 1.57
N VAL A 127 -15.03 5.80 1.90
CA VAL A 127 -15.86 7.00 2.04
C VAL A 127 -16.51 6.95 3.41
N ASP A 128 -16.06 7.80 4.33
CA ASP A 128 -16.43 7.75 5.74
C ASP A 128 -16.28 6.34 6.35
N GLY A 129 -15.18 5.68 5.98
CA GLY A 129 -14.86 4.30 6.39
C GLY A 129 -15.62 3.19 5.67
N VAL A 130 -16.66 3.52 4.90
CA VAL A 130 -17.36 2.54 4.06
C VAL A 130 -16.43 2.14 2.91
N ILE A 131 -16.26 0.83 2.74
CA ILE A 131 -15.37 0.28 1.72
C ILE A 131 -16.05 0.36 0.36
N LYS A 132 -15.37 0.98 -0.61
CA LYS A 132 -15.74 0.97 -2.03
C LYS A 132 -14.62 0.34 -2.84
N MET A 133 -14.93 -0.68 -3.63
CA MET A 133 -13.92 -1.42 -4.38
C MET A 133 -14.51 -1.98 -5.67
N ILE A 134 -13.78 -1.90 -6.78
CA ILE A 134 -14.16 -2.57 -8.03
C ILE A 134 -14.24 -4.09 -7.82
N SER A 135 -15.17 -4.77 -8.49
CA SER A 135 -15.43 -6.20 -8.28
C SER A 135 -14.36 -7.12 -8.89
N ASP A 136 -13.60 -6.61 -9.85
CA ASP A 136 -12.50 -7.28 -10.55
C ASP A 136 -11.53 -6.20 -11.07
N ASN A 137 -10.53 -6.54 -11.88
CA ASN A 137 -9.55 -5.61 -12.45
C ASN A 137 -10.11 -4.67 -13.53
N TYR A 138 -11.34 -4.19 -13.37
CA TYR A 138 -11.94 -3.11 -14.17
C TYR A 138 -11.33 -1.76 -13.76
N PHE A 139 -10.04 -1.57 -13.99
CA PHE A 139 -9.25 -0.43 -13.52
C PHE A 139 -9.73 0.93 -14.08
N ASP A 140 -10.46 0.91 -15.19
CA ASP A 140 -11.06 2.06 -15.87
C ASP A 140 -12.52 2.31 -15.46
N GLN A 141 -13.09 1.45 -14.60
CA GLN A 141 -14.45 1.60 -14.10
C GLN A 141 -14.59 2.90 -13.32
N ALA A 142 -15.59 3.72 -13.68
CA ALA A 142 -15.85 5.00 -13.03
C ALA A 142 -16.05 4.85 -11.51
N GLU A 143 -15.35 5.67 -10.72
CA GLU A 143 -15.34 5.59 -9.25
C GLU A 143 -16.73 5.68 -8.60
N THR A 144 -17.66 6.41 -9.23
CA THR A 144 -19.04 6.55 -8.77
C THR A 144 -19.83 5.25 -8.80
N SER A 145 -19.37 4.27 -9.58
CA SER A 145 -20.01 2.97 -9.73
C SER A 145 -19.44 1.88 -8.82
N TRP A 146 -18.37 2.18 -8.06
CA TRP A 146 -17.75 1.18 -7.20
C TRP A 146 -18.69 0.80 -6.05
N PRO A 147 -19.00 -0.50 -5.86
CA PRO A 147 -19.97 -0.96 -4.88
C PRO A 147 -19.51 -0.68 -3.44
N GLY A 148 -20.45 -0.25 -2.60
CA GLY A 148 -20.26 0.00 -1.15
C GLY A 148 -20.75 -1.13 -0.23
N SER A 149 -20.96 -2.33 -0.76
CA SER A 149 -21.62 -3.44 -0.05
C SER A 149 -20.66 -4.37 0.72
N LEU A 150 -19.37 -4.03 0.80
CA LEU A 150 -18.33 -4.84 1.44
C LEU A 150 -18.14 -4.55 2.94
N GLY A 151 -19.00 -3.70 3.52
CA GLY A 151 -18.91 -3.23 4.89
C GLY A 151 -18.00 -2.01 5.05
N ALA A 152 -17.38 -1.90 6.22
CA ALA A 152 -16.58 -0.75 6.63
C ALA A 152 -15.31 -1.16 7.37
N LEU A 153 -14.38 -0.20 7.50
CA LEU A 153 -13.28 -0.25 8.46
C LEU A 153 -13.62 0.64 9.66
N ASP A 154 -13.87 -0.01 10.80
CA ASP A 154 -14.08 0.65 12.08
C ASP A 154 -12.74 0.81 12.84
N SER A 155 -12.73 1.66 13.86
CA SER A 155 -11.56 1.91 14.70
C SER A 155 -11.77 1.36 16.11
N THR A 156 -10.78 0.68 16.70
CA THR A 156 -10.92 0.23 18.10
C THR A 156 -10.80 1.38 19.11
N GLY A 157 -10.02 2.42 18.79
CA GLY A 157 -9.72 3.56 19.68
C GLY A 157 -10.48 4.86 19.36
N GLY A 158 -11.20 4.92 18.24
CA GLY A 158 -11.95 6.10 17.82
C GLY A 158 -13.14 6.42 18.73
N THR A 159 -13.75 7.58 18.47
CA THR A 159 -14.95 8.08 19.17
C THR A 159 -16.13 8.16 18.21
N THR A 160 -17.36 8.22 18.72
CA THR A 160 -18.57 8.20 17.87
C THR A 160 -18.58 9.31 16.80
N ASP A 161 -18.05 10.49 17.15
CA ASP A 161 -17.98 11.66 16.26
C ASP A 161 -16.58 11.94 15.71
N GLY A 162 -15.54 11.21 16.16
CA GLY A 162 -14.15 11.41 15.75
C GLY A 162 -13.48 12.60 16.43
N THR A 163 -14.11 13.21 17.42
CA THR A 163 -13.52 14.29 18.22
C THR A 163 -12.74 13.75 19.41
N GLY A 164 -11.68 14.46 19.81
CA GLY A 164 -10.89 14.11 21.00
C GLY A 164 -10.14 12.77 20.92
N VAL A 165 -9.96 12.21 19.72
CA VAL A 165 -9.23 10.94 19.54
C VAL A 165 -7.76 11.16 19.83
N THR A 166 -7.25 10.53 20.90
CA THR A 166 -5.83 10.57 21.28
C THR A 166 -5.06 9.41 20.66
N ASP A 167 -5.70 8.24 20.58
CA ASP A 167 -5.24 7.02 19.95
C ASP A 167 -6.40 6.36 19.20
N ALA A 168 -6.27 6.17 17.89
CA ALA A 168 -7.29 5.55 17.06
C ALA A 168 -7.19 4.01 17.05
N GLY A 169 -6.23 3.41 17.77
CA GLY A 169 -6.10 1.97 17.90
C GLY A 169 -5.85 1.26 16.58
N ALA A 170 -6.58 0.17 16.33
CA ALA A 170 -6.43 -0.67 15.15
C ALA A 170 -7.67 -0.62 14.23
N PRO A 171 -7.50 -0.75 12.90
CA PRO A 171 -8.60 -0.96 11.98
C PRO A 171 -9.24 -2.33 12.20
N VAL A 172 -10.58 -2.39 12.15
CA VAL A 172 -11.37 -3.61 12.30
C VAL A 172 -12.40 -3.69 11.17
N PHE A 173 -12.46 -4.81 10.46
CA PHE A 173 -13.52 -5.04 9.48
C PHE A 173 -14.87 -5.19 10.19
N ALA A 174 -15.86 -4.39 9.81
CA ALA A 174 -17.17 -4.37 10.44
C ALA A 174 -18.28 -4.15 9.41
N SER A 175 -19.54 -4.32 9.82
CA SER A 175 -20.71 -4.01 8.98
C SER A 175 -20.93 -2.50 8.82
N ALA A 176 -20.46 -1.68 9.76
CA ALA A 176 -20.56 -0.22 9.74
C ALA A 176 -19.45 0.41 10.60
N VAL A 177 -19.21 1.72 10.40
CA VAL A 177 -18.37 2.51 11.30
C VAL A 177 -19.17 2.89 12.54
N THR A 178 -18.63 2.58 13.73
CA THR A 178 -19.20 3.01 15.02
C THR A 178 -18.29 3.98 15.75
N LYS A 179 -16.99 3.94 15.44
CA LYS A 179 -15.94 4.75 16.02
C LYS A 179 -15.11 5.37 14.92
N LYS A 180 -15.13 6.69 14.85
CA LYS A 180 -14.40 7.49 13.88
C LYS A 180 -13.01 7.85 14.42
N THR A 181 -12.03 7.88 13.53
CA THR A 181 -10.64 8.27 13.84
C THR A 181 -10.47 9.79 13.99
N GLY A 182 -11.37 10.58 13.38
CA GLY A 182 -11.14 11.99 13.12
C GLY A 182 -10.07 12.21 12.03
N GLU A 183 -9.74 13.48 11.77
CA GLU A 183 -8.75 13.88 10.74
C GLU A 183 -7.31 13.77 11.21
N GLU A 184 -7.06 13.95 12.51
CA GLU A 184 -5.69 14.05 13.03
C GLU A 184 -5.04 12.66 13.21
N LYS A 185 -5.77 11.72 13.80
CA LYS A 185 -5.27 10.38 14.11
C LYS A 185 -5.59 9.39 13.01
N TYR A 186 -4.87 8.28 12.99
CA TYR A 186 -5.13 7.13 12.14
C TYR A 186 -4.99 5.86 12.97
N ALA A 187 -5.80 4.86 12.67
CA ALA A 187 -5.69 3.53 13.26
C ALA A 187 -4.60 2.75 12.52
N VAL A 188 -3.85 1.89 13.23
CA VAL A 188 -2.80 1.05 12.65
C VAL A 188 -2.91 -0.40 13.12
N GLN A 189 -2.79 -1.33 12.17
CA GLN A 189 -2.51 -2.74 12.46
C GLN A 189 -1.18 -3.12 11.79
N PRO A 190 -0.06 -3.20 12.54
CA PRO A 190 1.28 -3.49 12.00
C PRO A 190 1.39 -4.81 11.24
N THR A 191 0.60 -5.82 11.62
CA THR A 191 0.77 -7.19 11.12
C THR A 191 -0.40 -7.59 10.23
N TYR A 192 -0.12 -7.91 8.96
CA TYR A 192 -1.12 -8.35 7.97
C TYR A 192 -2.01 -9.50 8.47
N SER A 193 -1.41 -10.54 9.04
CA SER A 193 -2.13 -11.74 9.52
C SER A 193 -3.02 -11.47 10.73
N SER A 194 -2.77 -10.39 11.45
CA SER A 194 -3.50 -9.98 12.65
C SER A 194 -4.65 -9.01 12.38
N ARG A 195 -4.89 -8.61 11.12
CA ARG A 195 -6.06 -7.77 10.76
C ARG A 195 -7.36 -8.48 11.18
N ALA A 196 -8.14 -7.79 11.99
CA ALA A 196 -9.26 -8.36 12.74
C ALA A 196 -10.61 -7.96 12.14
N ALA A 197 -11.64 -8.74 12.49
CA ALA A 197 -13.04 -8.43 12.19
C ALA A 197 -13.81 -8.27 13.51
N ALA A 198 -14.85 -7.45 13.49
CA ALA A 198 -15.76 -7.28 14.61
C ALA A 198 -16.46 -8.61 14.93
N THR A 199 -16.82 -8.80 16.19
CA THR A 199 -17.53 -10.01 16.64
C THR A 199 -18.82 -10.20 15.83
N GLY A 200 -18.99 -11.39 15.26
CA GLY A 200 -20.16 -11.72 14.43
C GLY A 200 -20.11 -11.18 12.99
N TYR A 201 -19.08 -10.44 12.61
CA TYR A 201 -18.89 -9.98 11.23
C TYR A 201 -18.05 -10.99 10.43
N THR A 202 -18.63 -11.54 9.37
CA THR A 202 -17.90 -12.34 8.38
C THR A 202 -17.34 -11.41 7.31
N VAL A 203 -16.02 -11.37 7.20
CA VAL A 203 -15.35 -10.57 6.16
C VAL A 203 -15.72 -11.12 4.77
N PRO A 204 -16.21 -10.28 3.85
CA PRO A 204 -16.51 -10.70 2.48
C PRO A 204 -15.28 -11.28 1.78
N ILE A 205 -15.47 -12.39 1.05
CA ILE A 205 -14.38 -13.09 0.34
C ILE A 205 -13.63 -12.18 -0.63
N GLY A 206 -14.30 -11.21 -1.24
CA GLY A 206 -13.68 -10.23 -2.13
C GLY A 206 -12.57 -9.42 -1.46
N LEU A 207 -12.68 -9.10 -0.16
CA LEU A 207 -11.62 -8.39 0.58
C LEU A 207 -10.40 -9.27 0.85
N ILE A 208 -10.61 -10.58 0.94
CA ILE A 208 -9.54 -11.56 1.10
C ILE A 208 -8.82 -11.77 -0.24
N LEU A 209 -9.57 -11.92 -1.32
CA LEU A 209 -9.03 -12.05 -2.67
C LEU A 209 -8.27 -10.79 -3.09
N ALA A 210 -8.74 -9.60 -2.74
CA ALA A 210 -8.06 -8.32 -2.98
C ALA A 210 -6.87 -8.04 -2.04
N GLY A 211 -6.50 -8.98 -1.16
CA GLY A 211 -5.34 -8.81 -0.27
C GLY A 211 -5.49 -7.67 0.76
N ILE A 212 -6.73 -7.29 1.09
CA ILE A 212 -7.04 -6.30 2.13
C ILE A 212 -7.16 -7.02 3.48
N ALA A 213 -7.91 -8.12 3.49
CA ALA A 213 -8.09 -8.98 4.65
C ALA A 213 -7.25 -10.27 4.52
N PRO A 214 -6.76 -10.82 5.63
CA PRO A 214 -5.93 -12.01 5.57
C PRO A 214 -6.73 -13.29 5.33
N ALA A 215 -6.14 -14.25 4.60
CA ALA A 215 -6.64 -15.60 4.40
C ALA A 215 -6.82 -16.41 5.71
N THR A 216 -6.20 -16.00 6.82
CA THR A 216 -6.50 -16.54 8.17
C THR A 216 -7.97 -16.37 8.56
N ARG A 217 -8.72 -15.48 7.89
CA ARG A 217 -10.18 -15.35 8.04
C ARG A 217 -10.97 -16.51 7.42
N ILE A 218 -10.32 -17.39 6.65
CA ILE A 218 -10.89 -18.62 6.09
C ILE A 218 -10.35 -19.84 6.85
N SER A 219 -9.02 -20.01 6.89
CA SER A 219 -8.36 -21.24 7.33
C SER A 219 -7.69 -21.16 8.71
N GLY A 220 -7.71 -20.00 9.38
CA GLY A 220 -7.17 -19.82 10.74
C GLY A 220 -5.65 -19.69 10.86
N THR A 221 -4.85 -20.08 9.87
CA THR A 221 -3.37 -19.98 9.91
C THR A 221 -2.76 -19.56 8.57
N TYR A 222 -1.59 -18.91 8.64
CA TYR A 222 -0.65 -18.77 7.54
C TYR A 222 0.52 -19.72 7.73
N ASP A 223 1.11 -20.17 6.64
CA ASP A 223 2.50 -20.63 6.65
C ASP A 223 3.41 -19.43 6.98
N THR A 224 4.20 -19.52 8.05
CA THR A 224 5.01 -18.41 8.55
C THR A 224 6.08 -17.97 7.54
N ASP A 225 6.54 -18.87 6.67
CA ASP A 225 7.60 -18.58 5.70
C ASP A 225 7.08 -17.83 4.45
N GLY A 226 5.75 -17.77 4.27
CA GLY A 226 5.10 -17.11 3.13
C GLY A 226 4.04 -16.07 3.55
N ALA A 227 3.99 -15.71 4.84
CA ALA A 227 3.00 -14.74 5.32
C ALA A 227 3.29 -13.36 4.71
N PRO A 228 2.32 -12.74 4.01
CA PRO A 228 2.50 -11.38 3.53
C PRO A 228 2.77 -10.41 4.69
N ASN A 229 3.62 -9.43 4.46
CA ASN A 229 4.03 -8.43 5.44
C ASN A 229 3.48 -7.03 5.10
N GLY A 230 3.40 -6.18 6.12
CA GLY A 230 3.03 -4.78 5.97
C GLY A 230 1.77 -4.39 6.75
N ALA A 231 1.79 -3.15 7.22
CA ALA A 231 0.75 -2.59 8.07
C ALA A 231 -0.52 -2.24 7.29
N LEU A 232 -1.64 -2.12 8.01
CA LEU A 232 -2.83 -1.42 7.53
C LEU A 232 -2.99 -0.14 8.33
N TYR A 233 -2.91 1.00 7.66
CA TYR A 233 -3.24 2.31 8.24
C TYR A 233 -4.61 2.74 7.75
N MET A 234 -5.39 3.41 8.59
CA MET A 234 -6.74 3.83 8.24
C MET A 234 -7.16 5.12 8.94
N ARG A 235 -7.73 6.02 8.16
CA ARG A 235 -8.71 7.00 8.64
C ARG A 235 -10.08 6.66 8.06
N ASN A 236 -11.13 6.74 8.85
CA ASN A 236 -12.51 6.43 8.40
C ASN A 236 -13.41 7.67 8.35
N VAL A 237 -12.84 8.81 7.99
CA VAL A 237 -13.55 10.07 7.76
C VAL A 237 -13.20 10.61 6.38
N GLY A 238 -14.19 11.13 5.66
CA GLY A 238 -14.01 11.63 4.30
C GLY A 238 -13.62 10.55 3.29
N GLU A 239 -13.08 10.98 2.15
CA GLU A 239 -12.55 10.08 1.11
C GLU A 239 -11.08 9.76 1.39
N ARG A 240 -10.74 8.45 1.40
CA ARG A 240 -9.35 7.97 1.51
C ARG A 240 -9.01 7.02 0.40
N LEU A 241 -7.86 7.25 -0.25
CA LEU A 241 -7.36 6.42 -1.33
C LEU A 241 -6.12 5.63 -0.90
N PRO A 242 -5.91 4.45 -1.51
CA PRO A 242 -4.85 3.53 -1.11
C PRO A 242 -3.48 3.95 -1.60
N LEU A 243 -2.54 3.97 -0.67
CA LEU A 243 -1.11 3.91 -0.91
C LEU A 243 -0.58 2.53 -0.49
N ALA A 244 0.32 1.94 -1.26
CA ALA A 244 0.85 0.61 -0.97
C ALA A 244 2.38 0.57 -0.83
N GLY A 245 2.88 -0.51 -0.23
CA GLY A 245 4.30 -0.88 -0.19
C GLY A 245 5.07 -0.35 1.02
N GLY A 246 4.76 0.86 1.47
CA GLY A 246 5.55 1.55 2.49
C GLY A 246 6.70 2.35 1.89
N SER A 247 7.36 3.16 2.71
CA SER A 247 8.46 4.04 2.33
C SER A 247 9.79 3.63 2.98
N TRP A 248 10.86 4.31 2.59
CA TRP A 248 12.20 4.19 3.18
C TRP A 248 12.24 4.42 4.71
N GLY A 249 11.20 5.00 5.32
CA GLY A 249 11.15 5.29 6.75
C GLY A 249 10.32 4.31 7.58
N ASP A 250 9.61 3.36 6.96
CA ASP A 250 8.53 2.62 7.63
C ASP A 250 8.97 1.36 8.38
N THR A 251 10.24 0.96 8.25
CA THR A 251 10.81 -0.19 8.96
C THR A 251 10.00 -1.48 8.73
N ALA A 252 9.52 -2.12 9.80
CA ALA A 252 8.72 -3.34 9.75
C ALA A 252 7.27 -3.13 9.27
N HIS A 253 6.81 -1.87 9.15
CA HIS A 253 5.47 -1.58 8.66
C HIS A 253 5.36 -1.58 7.13
N ALA A 254 6.48 -1.43 6.43
CA ALA A 254 6.55 -1.63 4.98
C ALA A 254 6.40 -3.12 4.62
N GLY A 255 5.99 -3.39 3.39
CA GLY A 255 5.76 -4.74 2.91
C GLY A 255 4.85 -4.79 1.70
N VAL A 256 4.89 -5.91 0.97
CA VAL A 256 4.06 -6.10 -0.24
C VAL A 256 2.55 -5.98 0.06
N ALA A 257 2.14 -6.31 1.30
CA ALA A 257 0.78 -6.18 1.78
C ALA A 257 0.53 -4.92 2.64
N CYS A 258 1.51 -3.99 2.75
CA CYS A 258 1.31 -2.69 3.37
C CYS A 258 0.27 -1.87 2.57
N LEU A 259 -0.72 -1.32 3.27
CA LEU A 259 -1.78 -0.50 2.71
C LEU A 259 -2.09 0.66 3.64
N ASP A 260 -1.91 1.88 3.16
CA ASP A 260 -2.23 3.10 3.88
C ASP A 260 -3.49 3.76 3.30
N LEU A 261 -4.53 3.80 4.13
CA LEU A 261 -5.85 4.40 3.88
C LEU A 261 -6.08 5.64 4.77
N ALA A 262 -5.02 6.36 5.16
CA ALA A 262 -5.11 7.59 5.93
C ALA A 262 -5.06 8.86 5.06
N ASN A 263 -4.73 8.72 3.77
CA ASN A 263 -4.38 9.82 2.89
C ASN A 263 -5.54 10.32 2.03
N LEU A 264 -5.54 11.63 1.77
CA LEU A 264 -6.47 12.27 0.86
C LEU A 264 -6.01 12.07 -0.58
N ARG A 265 -6.92 12.20 -1.55
CA ARG A 265 -6.58 12.16 -2.98
C ARG A 265 -5.53 13.19 -3.40
N SER A 266 -5.48 14.31 -2.68
CA SER A 266 -4.53 15.41 -2.88
C SER A 266 -3.18 15.19 -2.20
N THR A 267 -3.00 14.12 -1.42
CA THR A 267 -1.73 13.84 -0.75
C THR A 267 -0.62 13.75 -1.80
N SER A 268 0.48 14.45 -1.52
CA SER A 268 1.66 14.48 -2.35
C SER A 268 2.85 14.76 -1.43
N GLY A 269 3.95 14.06 -1.64
CA GLY A 269 5.11 14.18 -0.77
C GLY A 269 6.32 13.45 -1.33
N SER A 270 7.44 13.62 -0.64
CA SER A 270 8.72 13.03 -1.05
C SER A 270 8.70 11.51 -1.12
N SER A 271 7.76 10.85 -0.43
CA SER A 271 7.61 9.40 -0.33
C SER A 271 6.38 8.86 -1.05
N VAL A 272 5.68 9.68 -1.83
CA VAL A 272 4.41 9.32 -2.46
C VAL A 272 4.55 9.40 -3.97
N GLY A 273 4.40 8.26 -4.64
CA GLY A 273 4.47 8.11 -6.08
C GLY A 273 3.47 7.08 -6.61
N ALA A 274 3.81 6.46 -7.74
CA ALA A 274 3.03 5.39 -8.37
C ALA A 274 3.88 4.62 -9.38
N ARG A 275 3.40 3.44 -9.78
CA ARG A 275 3.95 2.69 -10.92
C ARG A 275 2.88 2.44 -11.98
N PRO A 276 3.26 2.38 -13.27
CA PRO A 276 2.34 2.06 -14.34
C PRO A 276 2.16 0.53 -14.47
N CYS A 277 0.95 0.10 -14.80
CA CYS A 277 0.59 -1.24 -15.26
C CYS A 277 -0.02 -1.17 -16.67
N PHE A 278 -0.09 -2.32 -17.33
CA PHE A 278 -0.64 -2.45 -18.68
C PHE A 278 -1.43 -3.75 -18.80
N VAL A 279 -2.66 -3.65 -19.30
CA VAL A 279 -3.51 -4.77 -19.71
C VAL A 279 -4.06 -4.45 -21.10
N ALA A 280 -3.97 -5.42 -22.02
CA ALA A 280 -4.43 -5.29 -23.40
C ALA A 280 -5.92 -5.59 -23.57
#